data_AF-A0AAD4ZPW3-F1
#
_entry.id   AF-A0AAD4ZPW3-F1
#
_cell.length_a   1.000
_cell.length_b   1.000
_cell.length_c   1.000
_cell.angle_alpha   90.00
_cell.angle_beta   90.00
_cell.angle_gamma   90.00
#
_symmetry.space_group_name_H-M   'P 1'
#
loop_
_entity.id
_entity.type
_entity.pdbx_description
1 polymer ?
#
loop_
_entity_poly.entity_id
_entity_poly.type
_entity_poly.pdbx_seq_one_letter_code
_entity_poly.pdbx_strand_id
1 'polypeptide(L)'
;MKMKIEIVSKDNCKPSIPTPHHLKSYRLSLLDQISPIFYVTVVLFYSAPEDIDDDMTIFYKLKKSLSETLTCFYPLAGRIEGNTSVDCEDGDVVFTRARANIQLSEILKSPDMNLVQQLLPLDPYNIRTDKAVAAMAVQLNFFDCGGMGIRIWISHKIADVATLSSFLVVWATRSRGVVENITPSLNSATIFPPRDKQIFMPSNLIKREDCDKEICV
;
A
#
# COMPACT_ATOMS: atom_id res chain seq x y z
N MET A 1 -0.42 -21.55 19.21
CA MET A 1 0.93 -20.96 19.14
C MET A 1 0.76 -19.46 18.86
N LYS A 2 1.54 -18.57 19.48
CA LYS A 2 1.40 -17.13 19.19
C LYS A 2 2.14 -16.81 17.89
N MET A 3 1.43 -16.24 16.92
CA MET A 3 2.02 -15.77 15.66
C MET A 3 3.12 -14.74 15.97
N LYS A 4 4.24 -14.87 15.29
CA LYS A 4 5.37 -13.95 15.28
C LYS A 4 5.73 -13.67 13.83
N ILE A 5 5.85 -12.40 13.50
CA ILE A 5 6.30 -11.94 12.20
C ILE A 5 7.65 -11.29 12.37
N GLU A 6 8.59 -11.70 11.54
CA GLU A 6 9.95 -11.19 11.53
C GLU A 6 10.24 -10.56 10.18
N ILE A 7 10.60 -9.27 10.18
CA ILE A 7 11.04 -8.57 8.96
C ILE A 7 12.43 -9.10 8.62
N VAL A 8 12.53 -9.82 7.50
CA VAL A 8 13.77 -10.43 7.01
C VAL A 8 14.55 -9.45 6.15
N SER A 9 13.86 -8.65 5.34
CA SER A 9 14.49 -7.60 4.54
C SER A 9 13.60 -6.39 4.40
N LYS A 10 14.24 -5.23 4.33
CA LYS A 10 13.61 -3.94 4.01
C LYS A 10 14.37 -3.33 2.86
N ASP A 11 13.63 -2.93 1.84
CA ASP A 11 14.16 -2.33 0.64
C ASP A 11 13.27 -1.15 0.24
N ASN A 12 13.77 -0.32 -0.66
CA ASN A 12 13.04 0.79 -1.23
C ASN A 12 12.76 0.50 -2.70
N CYS A 13 11.54 0.80 -3.14
CA CYS A 13 11.08 0.65 -4.51
C CYS A 13 10.81 2.05 -5.07
N LYS A 14 11.40 2.34 -6.23
CA LYS A 14 11.21 3.60 -6.96
C LYS A 14 10.65 3.30 -8.35
N PRO A 15 10.04 4.26 -9.03
CA PRO A 15 9.68 4.12 -10.44
C PRO A 15 10.86 3.64 -11.28
N SER A 16 10.61 2.75 -12.24
CA SER A 16 11.66 2.24 -13.13
C SER A 16 12.15 3.31 -14.12
N ILE A 17 11.27 4.25 -14.48
CA ILE A 17 11.60 5.48 -15.19
C ILE A 17 11.40 6.65 -14.22
N PRO A 18 12.42 7.51 -14.00
CA PRO A 18 12.31 8.63 -13.09
C PRO A 18 11.15 9.57 -13.44
N THR A 19 10.48 10.10 -12.43
CA THR A 19 9.37 11.04 -12.63
C THR A 19 9.87 12.31 -13.34
N PRO A 20 9.32 12.67 -14.52
CA PRO A 20 9.71 13.88 -15.24
C PRO A 20 9.55 15.15 -14.37
N HIS A 21 10.43 16.13 -14.55
CA HIS A 21 10.43 17.36 -13.73
C HIS A 21 9.07 18.05 -13.61
N HIS A 22 8.28 18.10 -14.69
CA HIS A 22 6.96 18.73 -14.69
C HIS A 22 5.87 17.92 -13.97
N LEU A 23 6.15 16.66 -13.61
CA LEU A 23 5.26 15.76 -12.87
C LEU A 23 5.69 15.57 -11.42
N LYS A 24 6.82 16.15 -11.00
CA LYS A 24 7.35 16.00 -9.62
C LYS A 24 6.44 16.58 -8.53
N SER A 25 5.47 17.41 -8.88
CA SER A 25 4.45 17.87 -7.94
C SER A 25 3.08 17.44 -8.42
N TYR A 26 2.47 16.49 -7.71
CA TYR A 26 1.09 16.10 -7.95
C TYR A 26 0.17 16.89 -7.02
N ARG A 27 -0.74 17.69 -7.60
CA ARG A 27 -1.68 18.51 -6.82
C ARG A 27 -2.86 17.67 -6.38
N LEU A 28 -3.20 17.74 -5.10
CA LEU A 28 -4.45 17.14 -4.60
C LEU A 28 -5.65 17.91 -5.15
N SER A 29 -6.68 17.18 -5.56
CA SER A 29 -7.97 17.73 -5.95
C SER A 29 -8.81 18.11 -4.74
N LEU A 30 -9.95 18.79 -4.94
CA LEU A 30 -10.90 19.04 -3.86
C LEU A 30 -11.38 17.74 -3.18
N LEU A 31 -11.58 16.66 -3.95
CA LEU A 31 -12.02 15.37 -3.42
C LEU A 31 -10.93 14.73 -2.56
N ASP A 32 -9.69 14.83 -3.02
CA ASP A 32 -8.52 14.41 -2.26
C ASP A 32 -8.41 15.23 -0.97
N GLN A 33 -8.63 16.54 -1.02
CA GLN A 33 -8.54 17.43 0.15
C GLN A 33 -9.55 17.11 1.24
N ILE A 34 -10.77 16.69 0.88
CA ILE A 34 -11.81 16.29 1.83
C ILE A 34 -11.71 14.83 2.27
N SER A 35 -10.82 14.06 1.64
CA SER A 35 -10.57 12.67 2.00
C SER A 35 -9.89 12.58 3.38
N PRO A 36 -10.26 11.59 4.21
CA PRO A 36 -9.66 11.38 5.53
C PRO A 36 -8.19 10.95 5.44
N ILE A 37 -7.41 11.23 6.50
CA ILE A 37 -5.99 10.89 6.58
C ILE A 37 -5.82 9.55 7.28
N PHE A 38 -5.91 8.46 6.51
CA PHE A 38 -5.53 7.11 6.94
C PHE A 38 -5.04 6.28 5.75
N TYR A 39 -4.40 5.13 6.00
CA TYR A 39 -4.07 4.19 4.94
C TYR A 39 -5.21 3.20 4.70
N VAL A 40 -5.67 3.11 3.46
CA VAL A 40 -6.44 1.94 3.01
C VAL A 40 -5.47 0.76 2.97
N THR A 41 -5.80 -0.30 3.71
CA THR A 41 -4.95 -1.51 3.76
C THR A 41 -5.66 -2.69 3.13
N VAL A 42 -4.97 -3.39 2.23
CA VAL A 42 -5.45 -4.65 1.64
C VAL A 42 -4.39 -5.73 1.86
N VAL A 43 -4.86 -6.94 2.16
CA VAL A 43 -4.02 -8.15 2.16
C VAL A 43 -4.58 -9.13 1.12
N LEU A 44 -3.69 -9.63 0.27
CA LEU A 44 -3.98 -10.65 -0.73
C LEU A 44 -3.24 -11.92 -0.36
N PHE A 45 -3.95 -13.01 -0.15
CA PHE A 45 -3.38 -14.30 0.22
C PHE A 45 -3.29 -15.23 -0.98
N TYR A 46 -2.14 -15.88 -1.13
CA TYR A 46 -1.82 -16.82 -2.18
C TYR A 46 -1.30 -18.12 -1.57
N SER A 47 -1.78 -19.25 -2.08
CA SER A 47 -1.22 -20.56 -1.78
C SER A 47 0.24 -20.63 -2.25
N ALA A 48 0.98 -21.61 -1.75
CA ALA A 48 2.33 -21.88 -2.24
C ALA A 48 2.30 -22.10 -3.76
N PRO A 49 3.23 -21.49 -4.52
CA PRO A 49 3.31 -21.73 -5.96
C PRO A 49 3.65 -23.20 -6.23
N GLU A 50 3.18 -23.72 -7.37
CA GLU A 50 3.59 -25.05 -7.85
C GLU A 50 5.05 -25.06 -8.32
N ASP A 51 5.54 -23.92 -8.81
CA ASP A 51 6.92 -23.71 -9.24
C ASP A 51 7.88 -23.50 -8.05
N ILE A 52 9.14 -23.94 -8.23
CA ILE A 52 10.21 -23.95 -7.20
C ILE A 52 10.84 -22.57 -6.98
N ASP A 53 10.22 -21.47 -7.44
CA ASP A 53 10.76 -20.14 -7.19
C ASP A 53 10.83 -19.88 -5.68
N ASP A 54 12.05 -19.64 -5.17
CA ASP A 54 12.25 -19.34 -3.77
C ASP A 54 11.71 -17.94 -3.39
N ASP A 55 11.50 -17.70 -2.10
CA ASP A 55 10.99 -16.45 -1.56
C ASP A 55 11.75 -15.19 -2.04
N MET A 56 13.08 -15.28 -2.27
CA MET A 56 13.87 -14.15 -2.79
C MET A 56 13.57 -13.90 -4.26
N THR A 57 13.46 -14.95 -5.06
CA THR A 57 13.10 -14.84 -6.47
C THR A 57 11.73 -14.18 -6.64
N ILE A 58 10.74 -14.60 -5.86
CA ILE A 58 9.40 -13.99 -5.83
C ILE A 58 9.48 -12.52 -5.38
N PHE A 59 10.24 -12.23 -4.32
CA PHE A 59 10.42 -10.87 -3.80
C PHE A 59 10.95 -9.91 -4.87
N TYR A 60 12.01 -10.29 -5.59
CA TYR A 60 12.59 -9.41 -6.62
C TYR A 60 11.72 -9.31 -7.87
N LYS A 61 11.01 -10.37 -8.28
CA LYS A 61 10.03 -10.31 -9.38
C LYS A 61 8.90 -9.32 -9.07
N LEU A 62 8.34 -9.38 -7.85
CA LEU A 62 7.30 -8.46 -7.42
C LEU A 62 7.82 -7.03 -7.23
N LYS A 63 9.02 -6.86 -6.67
CA LYS A 63 9.65 -5.53 -6.54
C LYS A 63 9.90 -4.88 -7.90
N LYS A 64 10.40 -5.64 -8.87
CA LYS A 64 10.67 -5.14 -10.23
C LYS A 64 9.38 -4.69 -10.92
N SER A 65 8.36 -5.54 -10.93
CA SER A 65 7.06 -5.21 -11.53
C SER A 65 6.34 -4.06 -10.80
N LEU A 66 6.55 -3.92 -9.49
CA LEU A 66 6.08 -2.75 -8.74
C LEU A 66 6.79 -1.48 -9.22
N SER A 67 8.11 -1.51 -9.34
CA SER A 67 8.94 -0.40 -9.85
C SER A 67 8.48 0.04 -11.24
N GLU A 68 8.19 -0.92 -12.11
CA GLU A 68 7.60 -0.62 -13.41
C GLU A 68 6.24 0.05 -13.23
N THR A 69 5.32 -0.54 -12.48
CA THR A 69 3.96 0.00 -12.23
C THR A 69 3.98 1.43 -11.69
N LEU A 70 4.88 1.72 -10.76
CA LEU A 70 5.07 3.04 -10.17
C LEU A 70 5.45 4.12 -11.18
N THR A 71 5.98 3.77 -12.36
CA THR A 71 6.19 4.73 -13.45
C THR A 71 4.88 5.36 -13.91
N CYS A 72 3.80 4.58 -13.99
CA CYS A 72 2.48 5.10 -14.39
C CYS A 72 1.67 5.64 -13.21
N PHE A 73 1.95 5.12 -12.01
CA PHE A 73 1.34 5.54 -10.75
C PHE A 73 2.33 6.33 -9.89
N TYR A 74 3.06 7.26 -10.51
CA TYR A 74 4.16 7.97 -9.86
C TYR A 74 3.78 8.72 -8.56
N PRO A 75 2.55 9.26 -8.38
CA PRO A 75 2.19 9.88 -7.10
C PRO A 75 2.22 8.89 -5.93
N LEU A 76 2.03 7.58 -6.19
CA LEU A 76 2.12 6.56 -5.15
C LEU A 76 3.56 6.36 -4.65
N ALA A 77 4.57 6.72 -5.44
CA ALA A 77 5.97 6.74 -5.02
C ALA A 77 6.40 8.05 -4.34
N GLY A 78 5.46 8.96 -4.09
CA GLY A 78 5.75 10.26 -3.49
C GLY A 78 5.52 10.34 -1.98
N ARG A 79 5.71 11.54 -1.47
CA ARG A 79 5.38 11.92 -0.09
C ARG A 79 4.28 12.97 -0.08
N ILE A 80 3.21 12.71 0.66
CA ILE A 80 2.09 13.64 0.81
C ILE A 80 2.50 14.76 1.74
N GLU A 81 2.39 16.00 1.25
CA GLU A 81 2.72 17.22 1.98
C GLU A 81 1.43 17.88 2.46
N GLY A 82 1.07 17.62 3.72
CA GLY A 82 -0.14 18.17 4.33
C GLY A 82 -1.40 17.79 3.57
N ASN A 83 -2.15 18.82 3.13
CA ASN A 83 -3.42 18.66 2.41
C ASN A 83 -3.43 19.38 1.05
N THR A 84 -2.27 19.49 0.40
CA THR A 84 -2.11 20.30 -0.81
C THR A 84 -1.56 19.50 -2.00
N SER A 85 -0.53 18.70 -1.75
CA SER A 85 0.25 18.08 -2.83
C SER A 85 0.94 16.81 -2.39
N VAL A 86 1.46 16.09 -3.37
CA VAL A 86 2.42 15.00 -3.22
C VAL A 86 3.71 15.42 -3.89
N ASP A 87 4.79 15.42 -3.12
CA ASP A 87 6.16 15.53 -3.62
C ASP A 87 6.58 14.19 -4.25
N CYS A 88 6.75 14.19 -5.56
CA CYS A 88 7.05 13.02 -6.39
C CYS A 88 8.53 13.01 -6.82
N GLU A 89 9.44 13.27 -5.88
CA GLU A 89 10.90 13.09 -6.03
C GLU A 89 11.33 11.61 -6.01
N ASP A 90 10.44 10.69 -6.41
CA ASP A 90 10.68 9.24 -6.41
C ASP A 90 11.11 8.70 -5.03
N GLY A 91 10.31 9.05 -4.01
CA GLY A 91 10.51 8.69 -2.61
C GLY A 91 10.24 7.21 -2.32
N ASP A 92 11.23 6.37 -2.55
CA ASP A 92 11.55 5.14 -1.81
C ASP A 92 10.36 4.42 -1.13
N VAL A 93 9.43 3.90 -1.95
CA VAL A 93 8.30 3.08 -1.47
C VAL A 93 8.87 1.93 -0.64
N VAL A 94 8.50 1.88 0.64
CA VAL A 94 8.98 0.82 1.53
C VAL A 94 8.44 -0.52 1.02
N PHE A 95 9.36 -1.41 0.62
CA PHE A 95 9.08 -2.74 0.11
C PHE A 95 9.79 -3.76 1.01
N THR A 96 9.02 -4.46 1.82
CA THR A 96 9.55 -5.34 2.88
C THR A 96 9.22 -6.79 2.63
N ARG A 97 10.07 -7.68 3.16
CA ARG A 97 9.84 -9.12 3.24
C ARG A 97 9.85 -9.54 4.68
N ALA A 98 8.85 -10.30 5.09
CA ALA A 98 8.74 -10.85 6.41
C ALA A 98 8.45 -12.35 6.35
N ARG A 99 8.83 -13.06 7.41
CA ARG A 99 8.48 -14.46 7.64
C ARG A 99 7.51 -14.55 8.81
N ALA A 100 6.43 -15.29 8.62
CA ALA A 100 5.42 -15.56 9.63
C ALA A 100 5.49 -17.04 10.02
N ASN A 101 5.69 -17.31 11.31
CA ASN A 101 5.81 -18.67 11.85
C ASN A 101 4.44 -19.36 12.06
N ILE A 102 3.59 -19.30 11.03
CA ILE A 102 2.23 -19.84 11.04
C ILE A 102 1.87 -20.32 9.64
N GLN A 103 0.99 -21.31 9.54
CA GLN A 103 0.42 -21.72 8.27
C GLN A 103 -0.64 -20.71 7.81
N LEU A 104 -0.67 -20.41 6.51
CA LEU A 104 -1.70 -19.55 5.94
C LEU A 104 -3.11 -20.08 6.21
N SER A 105 -3.29 -21.41 6.19
CA SER A 105 -4.60 -22.04 6.47
C SER A 105 -5.12 -21.77 7.88
N GLU A 106 -4.25 -21.56 8.86
CA GLU A 106 -4.65 -21.22 10.24
C GLU A 106 -5.24 -19.81 10.31
N ILE A 107 -4.70 -18.88 9.52
CA ILE A 107 -5.25 -17.51 9.38
C ILE A 107 -6.60 -17.55 8.66
N LEU A 108 -6.70 -18.32 7.58
CA LEU A 108 -7.92 -18.35 6.74
C LEU A 108 -9.09 -19.11 7.39
N LYS A 109 -8.82 -20.13 8.23
CA LYS A 109 -9.87 -20.90 8.92
C LYS A 109 -10.63 -20.07 9.96
N SER A 110 -9.92 -19.19 10.66
CA SER A 110 -10.50 -18.33 11.69
C SER A 110 -9.81 -16.96 11.65
N PRO A 111 -10.24 -16.07 10.74
CA PRO A 111 -9.61 -14.77 10.56
C PRO A 111 -9.73 -13.92 11.83
N ASP A 112 -8.66 -13.85 12.61
CA ASP A 112 -8.54 -12.91 13.73
C ASP A 112 -7.92 -11.61 13.21
N MET A 113 -8.66 -10.51 13.33
CA MET A 113 -8.19 -9.20 12.90
C MET A 113 -6.92 -8.76 13.62
N ASN A 114 -6.67 -9.21 14.86
CA ASN A 114 -5.42 -8.94 15.57
C ASN A 114 -4.24 -9.67 14.95
N LEU A 115 -4.45 -10.88 14.42
CA LEU A 115 -3.41 -11.63 13.68
C LEU A 115 -3.17 -11.01 12.32
N VAL A 116 -4.24 -10.66 11.60
CA VAL A 116 -4.12 -9.95 10.32
C VAL A 116 -3.40 -8.63 10.54
N GLN A 117 -3.70 -7.86 11.57
CA GLN A 117 -2.97 -6.63 11.91
C GLN A 117 -1.50 -6.86 12.25
N GLN A 118 -1.09 -8.02 12.76
CA GLN A 118 0.35 -8.27 12.99
C GLN A 118 1.14 -8.36 11.68
N LEU A 119 0.51 -8.68 10.54
CA LEU A 119 1.10 -8.58 9.19
C LEU A 119 1.44 -7.13 8.77
N LEU A 120 1.33 -6.17 9.69
CA LEU A 120 1.70 -4.78 9.53
C LEU A 120 3.11 -4.49 10.09
N PRO A 121 4.00 -3.85 9.33
CA PRO A 121 5.22 -3.26 9.89
C PRO A 121 4.92 -1.94 10.63
N LEU A 122 3.78 -1.29 10.36
CA LEU A 122 3.38 0.02 10.87
C LEU A 122 1.87 0.09 11.13
N ASP A 123 1.44 0.83 12.15
CA ASP A 123 0.02 1.07 12.42
C ASP A 123 -0.59 2.00 11.34
N PRO A 124 -1.54 1.52 10.51
CA PRO A 124 -2.12 2.31 9.41
C PRO A 124 -3.00 3.47 9.87
N TYR A 125 -3.39 3.51 11.15
CA TYR A 125 -4.28 4.53 11.71
C TYR A 125 -3.54 5.56 12.57
N ASN A 126 -2.27 5.30 12.93
CA ASN A 126 -1.44 6.21 13.70
C ASN A 126 -0.46 6.98 12.80
N ILE A 127 -1.03 7.79 11.90
CA ILE A 127 -0.24 8.62 10.97
C ILE A 127 0.10 9.95 11.66
N ARG A 128 1.39 10.20 11.88
CA ARG A 128 1.85 11.52 12.33
C ARG A 128 1.83 12.48 11.15
N THR A 129 0.97 13.49 11.22
CA THR A 129 0.77 14.49 10.15
C THR A 129 1.68 15.72 10.29
N ASP A 130 2.61 15.70 11.25
CA ASP A 130 3.61 16.75 11.48
C ASP A 130 4.72 16.74 10.42
N LYS A 131 4.80 15.69 9.60
CA LYS A 131 5.78 15.51 8.53
C LYS A 131 5.12 14.97 7.27
N ALA A 132 5.80 15.13 6.14
CA ALA A 132 5.38 14.50 4.88
C ALA A 132 5.26 12.98 5.06
N VAL A 133 4.16 12.40 4.59
CA VAL A 133 3.79 10.99 4.82
C VAL A 133 3.98 10.20 3.53
N ALA A 134 4.46 8.95 3.61
CA ALA A 134 4.59 8.11 2.42
C ALA A 134 3.21 7.87 1.78
N ALA A 135 3.15 7.94 0.45
CA ALA A 135 1.91 7.68 -0.28
C ALA A 135 1.49 6.19 -0.21
N MET A 136 2.48 5.28 -0.24
CA MET A 136 2.24 3.85 -0.17
C MET A 136 3.37 3.06 0.50
N ALA A 137 3.08 1.81 0.83
CA ALA A 137 4.07 0.80 1.21
C ALA A 137 3.60 -0.60 0.77
N VAL A 138 4.51 -1.58 0.77
CA VAL A 138 4.21 -3.00 0.49
C VAL A 138 5.03 -3.92 1.40
N GLN A 139 4.42 -5.01 1.87
CA GLN A 139 5.07 -6.08 2.61
C GLN A 139 4.65 -7.44 2.06
N LEU A 140 5.63 -8.28 1.73
CA LEU A 140 5.41 -9.69 1.46
C LEU A 140 5.61 -10.48 2.75
N ASN A 141 4.64 -11.32 3.10
CA ASN A 141 4.69 -12.20 4.26
C ASN A 141 4.72 -13.64 3.77
N PHE A 142 5.83 -14.34 4.00
CA PHE A 142 5.96 -15.75 3.66
C PHE A 142 5.62 -16.61 4.88
N PHE A 143 4.74 -17.59 4.68
CA PHE A 143 4.21 -18.49 5.72
C PHE A 143 4.95 -19.83 5.71
N ASP A 144 4.91 -20.57 6.82
CA ASP A 144 5.64 -21.84 6.94
C ASP A 144 5.16 -22.94 5.96
N CYS A 145 3.95 -22.79 5.42
CA CYS A 145 3.41 -23.67 4.38
C CYS A 145 3.84 -23.26 2.95
N GLY A 146 4.75 -22.30 2.79
CA GLY A 146 5.17 -21.74 1.49
C GLY A 146 4.17 -20.76 0.86
N GLY A 147 2.99 -20.58 1.47
CA GLY A 147 2.02 -19.57 1.05
C GLY A 147 2.54 -18.15 1.29
N MET A 148 1.92 -17.16 0.64
CA MET A 148 2.31 -15.76 0.72
C MET A 148 1.12 -14.84 0.99
N GLY A 149 1.34 -13.81 1.79
CA GLY A 149 0.43 -12.67 1.97
C GLY A 149 1.07 -11.38 1.45
N ILE A 150 0.50 -10.80 0.40
CA ILE A 150 0.91 -9.48 -0.12
C ILE A 150 0.07 -8.43 0.60
N ARG A 151 0.72 -7.55 1.37
CA ARG A 151 0.05 -6.46 2.04
C ARG A 151 0.44 -5.12 1.44
N ILE A 152 -0.56 -4.27 1.25
CA ILE A 152 -0.44 -2.98 0.58
C ILE A 152 -1.11 -1.92 1.45
N TRP A 153 -0.46 -0.76 1.55
CA TRP A 153 -1.00 0.44 2.16
C TRP A 153 -0.99 1.53 1.11
N ILE A 154 -2.14 2.19 0.91
CA ILE A 154 -2.21 3.39 0.09
C ILE A 154 -2.96 4.45 0.88
N SER A 155 -2.42 5.66 0.95
CA SER A 155 -3.08 6.76 1.63
C SER A 155 -4.41 7.09 0.94
N HIS A 156 -5.49 7.16 1.72
CA HIS A 156 -6.81 7.52 1.19
C HIS A 156 -6.85 8.94 0.63
N LYS A 157 -5.83 9.77 0.94
CA LYS A 157 -5.67 11.12 0.38
C LYS A 157 -5.44 11.17 -1.12
N ILE A 158 -4.96 10.08 -1.73
CA ILE A 158 -4.56 10.06 -3.13
C ILE A 158 -5.17 8.90 -3.92
N ALA A 159 -5.84 7.99 -3.23
CA ALA A 159 -6.45 6.82 -3.84
C ALA A 159 -7.73 6.44 -3.10
N ASP A 160 -8.78 6.20 -3.86
CA ASP A 160 -9.95 5.46 -3.44
C ASP A 160 -9.82 3.96 -3.79
N VAL A 161 -10.87 3.18 -3.54
CA VAL A 161 -10.89 1.74 -3.86
C VAL A 161 -10.77 1.51 -5.36
N ALA A 162 -11.35 2.35 -6.22
CA ALA A 162 -11.25 2.22 -7.67
C ALA A 162 -9.81 2.39 -8.17
N THR A 163 -9.10 3.36 -7.60
CA THR A 163 -7.67 3.61 -7.86
C THR A 163 -6.82 2.43 -7.39
N LEU A 164 -7.08 1.90 -6.19
CA LEU A 164 -6.40 0.71 -5.67
C LEU A 164 -6.64 -0.53 -6.55
N SER A 165 -7.87 -0.79 -6.97
CA SER A 165 -8.20 -1.89 -7.88
C SER A 165 -7.47 -1.76 -9.21
N SER A 166 -7.45 -0.56 -9.80
CA SER A 166 -6.75 -0.29 -11.05
C SER A 166 -5.24 -0.51 -10.90
N PHE A 167 -4.65 -0.01 -9.81
CA PHE A 167 -3.24 -0.24 -9.48
C PHE A 167 -2.92 -1.74 -9.35
N LEU A 168 -3.76 -2.51 -8.64
CA LEU A 168 -3.58 -3.96 -8.46
C LEU A 168 -3.63 -4.72 -9.79
N VAL A 169 -4.57 -4.37 -10.67
CA VAL A 169 -4.67 -4.99 -12.00
C VAL A 169 -3.42 -4.73 -12.81
N VAL A 170 -2.96 -3.47 -12.88
CA VAL A 170 -1.75 -3.11 -13.63
C VAL A 170 -0.51 -3.81 -13.04
N TRP A 171 -0.37 -3.80 -11.71
CA TRP A 171 0.76 -4.46 -11.06
C TRP A 171 0.78 -5.97 -11.32
N ALA A 172 -0.37 -6.64 -11.21
CA ALA A 172 -0.49 -8.06 -11.51
C ALA A 172 -0.23 -8.38 -12.98
N THR A 173 -0.66 -7.52 -13.91
CA THR A 173 -0.37 -7.68 -15.35
C THR A 173 1.13 -7.57 -15.62
N ARG A 174 1.81 -6.59 -15.02
CA ARG A 174 3.27 -6.43 -15.17
C ARG A 174 4.06 -7.53 -14.48
N SER A 175 3.60 -8.05 -13.34
CA SER A 175 4.26 -9.16 -12.66
C SER A 175 4.24 -10.46 -13.47
N ARG A 176 3.24 -10.64 -14.36
CA ARG A 176 3.18 -11.73 -15.35
C ARG A 176 4.03 -11.48 -16.60
N GLY A 177 4.74 -10.35 -16.69
CA GLY A 177 5.54 -9.97 -17.85
C GLY A 177 4.74 -9.44 -19.04
N VAL A 178 3.46 -9.13 -18.85
CA VAL A 178 2.62 -8.54 -19.90
C VAL A 178 2.85 -7.03 -19.93
N VAL A 179 3.30 -6.53 -21.08
CA VAL A 179 3.54 -5.10 -21.30
C VAL A 179 2.31 -4.49 -21.96
N GLU A 180 1.44 -3.93 -21.14
CA GLU A 180 0.31 -3.10 -21.60
C GLU A 180 0.52 -1.65 -21.18
N ASN A 181 0.24 -0.73 -22.12
CA ASN A 181 0.26 0.71 -21.87
C ASN A 181 -1.04 1.12 -21.17
N ILE A 182 -1.18 0.71 -19.91
CA ILE A 182 -2.26 1.19 -19.04
C ILE A 182 -1.75 2.45 -18.32
N THR A 183 -2.38 3.59 -18.60
CA THR A 183 -2.04 4.87 -17.97
C THR A 183 -3.24 5.36 -17.15
N PRO A 184 -3.08 5.56 -15.82
CA PRO A 184 -4.16 6.11 -15.01
C PRO A 184 -4.41 7.59 -15.36
N SER A 185 -5.66 8.04 -15.22
CA SER A 185 -5.98 9.47 -15.35
C SER A 185 -5.59 10.21 -14.06
N LEU A 186 -4.57 11.06 -14.13
CA LEU A 186 -4.02 11.80 -12.99
C LEU A 186 -4.37 13.30 -13.04
N ASN A 187 -5.50 13.66 -13.64
CA ASN A 187 -5.97 15.05 -13.84
C ASN A 187 -7.09 15.45 -12.87
N SER A 188 -7.23 14.76 -11.73
CA SER A 188 -8.30 15.01 -10.74
C SER A 188 -8.35 16.47 -10.29
N ALA A 189 -7.20 17.11 -10.03
CA ALA A 189 -7.11 18.51 -9.64
C ALA A 189 -7.51 19.50 -10.76
N THR A 190 -7.50 19.08 -12.02
CA THR A 190 -8.02 19.89 -13.14
C THR A 190 -9.55 19.83 -13.17
N ILE A 191 -10.13 18.64 -12.93
CA ILE A 191 -11.59 18.42 -12.95
C ILE A 191 -12.25 18.97 -11.67
N PHE A 192 -11.59 18.77 -10.53
CA PHE A 192 -12.01 19.22 -9.21
C PHE A 192 -10.93 20.12 -8.58
N PRO A 193 -10.89 21.41 -8.94
CA PRO A 193 -9.86 22.33 -8.47
C PRO A 193 -9.79 22.38 -6.94
N PRO A 194 -8.58 22.34 -6.35
CA PRO A 194 -8.41 22.44 -4.91
C PRO A 194 -8.89 23.79 -4.38
N ARG A 195 -9.24 23.84 -3.09
CA ARG A 195 -9.56 25.08 -2.38
C ARG A 195 -8.41 25.45 -1.45
N ASP A 196 -8.10 26.74 -1.38
CA ASP A 196 -7.01 27.29 -0.56
C ASP A 196 -7.32 27.32 0.95
N LYS A 197 -8.59 27.14 1.34
CA LYS A 197 -8.97 27.12 2.75
C LYS A 197 -8.48 25.82 3.38
N GLN A 198 -7.81 25.91 4.55
CA GLN A 198 -7.49 24.75 5.38
C GLN A 198 -8.78 24.00 5.71
N ILE A 199 -9.06 22.94 4.95
CA ILE A 199 -10.15 22.04 5.28
C ILE A 199 -9.64 21.23 6.47
N PHE A 200 -10.13 21.60 7.65
CA PHE A 200 -9.80 20.89 8.89
C PHE A 200 -10.46 19.52 8.83
N MET A 201 -9.64 18.49 8.64
CA MET A 201 -10.11 17.11 8.65
C MET A 201 -9.95 16.54 10.06
N PRO A 202 -11.00 15.96 10.64
CA PRO A 202 -10.86 15.23 11.89
C PRO A 202 -9.85 14.08 11.70
N SER A 203 -8.80 14.07 12.52
CA SER A 203 -7.91 12.92 12.69
C SER A 203 -8.56 11.92 13.65
N ASN A 204 -8.13 10.64 13.60
CA ASN A 204 -8.66 9.57 14.46
C ASN A 204 -10.16 9.26 14.27
N LEU A 205 -10.68 9.40 13.04
CA LEU A 205 -12.05 9.02 12.71
C LEU A 205 -12.34 7.52 12.93
N ILE A 206 -11.31 6.68 12.82
CA ILE A 206 -11.36 5.26 13.15
C ILE A 206 -10.65 5.09 14.49
N LYS A 207 -11.42 4.99 15.57
CA LYS A 207 -10.90 4.54 16.86
C LYS A 207 -10.82 3.01 16.84
N ARG A 208 -9.76 2.44 17.44
CA ARG A 208 -9.79 1.03 17.80
C ARG A 208 -10.87 0.88 18.87
N GLU A 209 -11.98 0.23 18.52
CA GLU A 209 -12.76 -0.46 19.54
C GLU A 209 -11.96 -1.71 19.87
N ASP A 210 -11.56 -1.86 21.13
CA ASP A 210 -11.19 -3.17 21.63
C ASP A 210 -12.42 -4.04 21.38
N CYS A 211 -12.27 -5.04 20.50
CA CYS A 211 -13.30 -6.05 20.30
C CYS A 211 -13.28 -6.91 21.56
N ASP A 212 -13.79 -6.34 22.66
CA ASP A 212 -14.06 -7.07 23.88
C ASP A 212 -15.00 -8.20 23.50
N LYS A 213 -14.61 -9.39 23.92
CA LYS A 213 -15.31 -10.64 23.69
C LYS A 213 -16.66 -10.63 24.38
N GLU A 214 -17.63 -9.88 23.88
CA GLU A 214 -18.98 -9.92 24.41
C GLU A 214 -20.01 -9.27 23.47
N ILE A 215 -20.23 -9.86 22.29
CA ILE A 215 -21.58 -9.91 21.72
C ILE A 215 -21.83 -11.32 21.19
N CYS A 216 -22.30 -12.19 22.08
CA CYS A 216 -23.21 -13.28 21.71
C CYS A 216 -24.60 -12.66 21.49
N VAL A 217 -25.13 -12.74 20.27
CA VAL A 217 -26.41 -13.37 19.85
C VAL A 217 -26.49 -13.26 18.32
#